data_AF-X7ZWJ5-F1
#
_entry.id   AF-X7ZWJ5-F1
#
_cell.length_a   1.000
_cell.length_b   1.000
_cell.length_c   1.000
_cell.angle_alpha   90.00
_cell.angle_beta   90.00
_cell.angle_gamma   90.00
#
_symmetry.space_group_name_H-M   'P 1'
#
loop_
_entity.id
_entity.type
_entity.pdbx_description
1 polymer ?
#
loop_
_entity_poly.entity_id
_entity_poly.type
_entity_poly.pdbx_seq_one_letter_code
_entity_poly.pdbx_strand_id
1 'polypeptide(L)'
;MPRAPLPAELPTIRDAQGTAWTRWAEQDPDIEMRVVAPNVADPVGRRKFWCRIVTDCGDDPRLQTALAAYLSDFTMVASIRLPHEPATTKQYLMSTLSHVLYFHRRIRACDWHLMDHHSPVAAGGGGWRCCTRTTLMASW
;
A
#
# COMPACT_ATOMS: atom_id res chain seq x y z
N MET A 1 -6.22 -3.38 16.58
CA MET A 1 -5.52 -3.39 15.28
C MET A 1 -6.02 -4.56 14.47
N PRO A 2 -6.20 -4.44 13.14
CA PRO A 2 -6.48 -5.61 12.30
C PRO A 2 -5.30 -6.58 12.41
N ARG A 3 -5.60 -7.87 12.64
CA ARG A 3 -4.57 -8.91 12.66
C ARG A 3 -3.88 -8.99 11.29
N ALA A 4 -2.57 -8.92 11.29
CA ALA A 4 -1.68 -9.26 10.19
C ALA A 4 -0.48 -10.01 10.77
N PRO A 5 0.12 -10.96 10.04
CA PRO A 5 1.39 -11.57 10.42
C PRO A 5 2.49 -10.52 10.55
N LEU A 6 3.54 -10.84 11.29
CA LEU A 6 4.69 -9.96 11.46
C LEU A 6 5.45 -9.81 10.12
N PRO A 7 6.08 -8.65 9.86
CA PRO A 7 6.79 -8.41 8.61
C PRO A 7 7.90 -9.44 8.33
N ALA A 8 8.57 -9.95 9.37
CA ALA A 8 9.66 -10.92 9.24
C ALA A 8 9.21 -12.29 8.69
N GLU A 9 7.94 -12.65 8.85
CA GLU A 9 7.38 -13.92 8.39
C GLU A 9 6.85 -13.84 6.95
N LEU A 10 6.84 -12.63 6.37
CA LEU A 10 6.19 -12.35 5.12
C LEU A 10 7.19 -12.27 3.96
N PRO A 11 6.80 -12.77 2.77
CA PRO A 11 7.62 -12.66 1.59
C PRO A 11 7.79 -11.20 1.16
N THR A 12 8.88 -10.93 0.45
CA THR A 12 9.05 -9.69 -0.29
C THR A 12 8.04 -9.60 -1.43
N ILE A 13 7.90 -8.43 -2.07
CA ILE A 13 7.06 -8.28 -3.27
C ILE A 13 7.42 -9.27 -4.38
N ARG A 14 8.71 -9.62 -4.51
CA ARG A 14 9.23 -10.53 -5.52
C ARG A 14 8.65 -11.92 -5.42
N ASP A 15 8.67 -12.44 -4.19
CA ASP A 15 8.36 -13.83 -3.88
C ASP A 15 6.89 -14.03 -3.51
N ALA A 16 6.17 -12.94 -3.24
CA ALA A 16 4.76 -12.97 -2.92
C ALA A 16 3.89 -13.32 -4.15
N GLN A 17 2.78 -14.02 -3.90
CA GLN A 17 1.76 -14.25 -4.90
C GLN A 17 0.89 -13.01 -5.11
N GLY A 18 0.36 -12.84 -6.32
CA GLY A 18 -0.60 -11.78 -6.61
C GLY A 18 0.00 -10.36 -6.70
N THR A 19 1.32 -10.26 -6.91
CA THR A 19 2.09 -8.99 -6.94
C THR A 19 2.71 -8.68 -8.29
N ALA A 20 2.41 -9.42 -9.36
CA ALA A 20 3.13 -9.28 -10.62
C ALA A 20 3.05 -7.84 -11.19
N TRP A 21 1.91 -7.16 -11.03
CA TRP A 21 1.75 -5.76 -11.42
C TRP A 21 2.25 -4.72 -10.39
N THR A 22 2.64 -5.13 -9.16
CA THR A 22 3.34 -4.29 -8.17
C THR A 22 4.85 -4.50 -8.16
N ARG A 23 5.43 -5.40 -8.95
CA ARG A 23 6.90 -5.64 -8.95
C ARG A 23 7.74 -4.41 -9.27
N TRP A 24 7.17 -3.39 -9.93
CA TRP A 24 7.84 -2.10 -10.12
C TRP A 24 8.24 -1.44 -8.80
N ALA A 25 7.55 -1.76 -7.70
CA ALA A 25 7.90 -1.34 -6.34
C ALA A 25 9.32 -1.79 -5.93
N GLU A 26 9.82 -2.90 -6.47
CA GLU A 26 11.19 -3.38 -6.21
C GLU A 26 12.27 -2.50 -6.86
N GLN A 27 11.89 -1.62 -7.79
CA GLN A 27 12.84 -0.73 -8.44
C GLN A 27 13.28 0.41 -7.52
N ASP A 28 12.54 0.65 -6.45
CA ASP A 28 12.92 1.62 -5.42
C ASP A 28 13.75 0.90 -4.35
N PRO A 29 15.08 1.09 -4.31
CA PRO A 29 15.93 0.46 -3.33
C PRO A 29 15.74 1.03 -1.91
N ASP A 30 15.03 2.16 -1.78
CA ASP A 30 14.88 2.89 -0.52
C ASP A 30 13.65 2.43 0.27
N ILE A 31 12.77 1.62 -0.36
CA ILE A 31 11.58 1.06 0.28
C ILE A 31 11.71 -0.45 0.43
N GLU A 32 11.60 -0.93 1.66
CA GLU A 32 11.38 -2.36 1.90
C GLU A 32 9.89 -2.66 2.09
N MET A 33 9.41 -3.68 1.37
CA MET A 33 8.01 -4.07 1.36
C MET A 33 7.81 -5.56 1.59
N ARG A 34 6.90 -5.89 2.52
CA ARG A 34 6.45 -7.26 2.79
C ARG A 34 4.96 -7.39 2.52
N VAL A 35 4.56 -8.48 1.89
CA VAL A 35 3.21 -8.60 1.32
C VAL A 35 2.39 -9.59 2.13
N VAL A 36 1.22 -9.15 2.59
CA VAL A 36 0.22 -10.07 3.09
C VAL A 36 -0.54 -10.65 1.89
N ALA A 37 -0.68 -11.98 1.87
CA ALA A 37 -1.40 -12.67 0.81
C ALA A 37 -2.80 -12.04 0.62
N PRO A 38 -3.18 -11.65 -0.62
CA PRO A 38 -4.50 -11.08 -0.87
C PRO A 38 -5.60 -12.13 -0.70
N ASN A 39 -6.75 -11.72 -0.18
CA ASN A 39 -8.00 -12.45 -0.42
C ASN A 39 -8.62 -11.92 -1.72
N VAL A 40 -8.43 -12.65 -2.82
CA VAL A 40 -8.96 -12.25 -4.15
C VAL A 40 -10.49 -12.17 -4.21
N ALA A 41 -11.19 -12.81 -3.27
CA ALA A 41 -12.64 -12.76 -3.14
C ALA A 41 -13.13 -11.63 -2.22
N ASP A 42 -12.23 -10.79 -1.69
CA ASP A 42 -12.62 -9.67 -0.82
C ASP A 42 -13.42 -8.62 -1.62
N PRO A 43 -14.68 -8.35 -1.26
CA PRO A 43 -15.57 -7.49 -2.05
C PRO A 43 -15.16 -6.02 -2.05
N VAL A 44 -14.29 -5.59 -1.12
CA VAL A 44 -13.73 -4.23 -1.07
C VAL A 44 -12.26 -4.19 -1.49
N GLY A 45 -11.77 -5.28 -2.09
CA GLY A 45 -10.41 -5.37 -2.63
C GLY A 45 -9.33 -5.14 -1.58
N ARG A 46 -9.53 -5.56 -0.34
CA ARG A 46 -8.59 -5.24 0.75
C ARG A 46 -7.17 -5.75 0.45
N ARG A 47 -6.18 -4.86 0.54
CA ARG A 47 -4.75 -5.18 0.38
C ARG A 47 -3.95 -4.65 1.56
N LYS A 48 -3.04 -5.49 2.05
CA LYS A 48 -2.17 -5.16 3.17
C LYS A 48 -0.70 -5.32 2.78
N PHE A 49 0.08 -4.31 3.10
CA PHE A 49 1.53 -4.30 2.92
C PHE A 49 2.19 -3.81 4.19
N TRP A 50 3.27 -4.45 4.59
CA TRP A 50 4.20 -3.85 5.52
C TRP A 50 5.24 -3.08 4.72
N CYS A 51 5.47 -1.83 5.08
CA CYS A 51 6.44 -0.96 4.41
C CYS A 51 7.33 -0.27 5.43
N ARG A 52 8.58 0.00 5.05
CA ARG A 52 9.47 0.93 5.74
C ARG A 52 10.46 1.56 4.75
N ILE A 53 10.95 2.74 5.09
CA ILE A 53 12.12 3.33 4.43
C ILE A 53 13.38 2.69 5.02
N VAL A 54 14.28 2.20 4.17
CA VAL A 54 15.54 1.57 4.60
C VAL A 54 16.75 2.50 4.54
N THR A 55 16.65 3.60 3.81
CA THR A 55 17.67 4.65 3.81
C THR A 55 17.64 5.45 5.12
N ASP A 56 18.73 6.19 5.39
CA ASP A 56 18.77 7.07 6.56
C ASP A 56 17.70 8.15 6.44
N CYS A 57 16.63 8.02 7.22
CA CYS A 57 15.51 8.94 7.20
C CYS A 57 15.71 10.17 8.11
N GLY A 58 16.83 10.24 8.86
CA GLY A 58 17.07 11.23 9.90
C GLY A 58 15.97 11.28 10.98
N ASP A 59 16.01 12.30 11.84
CA ASP A 59 15.03 12.48 12.93
C ASP A 59 14.15 13.74 12.77
N ASP A 60 14.28 14.48 11.65
CA ASP A 60 13.43 15.66 11.40
C ASP A 60 11.96 15.21 11.24
N PRO A 61 11.05 15.65 12.12
CA PRO A 61 9.64 15.30 12.05
C PRO A 61 8.96 15.67 10.72
N ARG A 62 9.45 16.71 10.02
CA ARG A 62 8.92 17.12 8.72
C ARG A 62 9.29 16.12 7.63
N LEU A 63 10.55 15.70 7.60
CA LEU A 63 11.04 14.68 6.69
C LEU A 63 10.32 13.34 6.94
N GLN A 64 10.20 12.94 8.20
CA GLN A 64 9.47 11.73 8.58
C GLN A 64 7.99 11.74 8.10
N THR A 65 7.32 12.89 8.20
CA THR A 65 5.95 13.05 7.69
C THR A 65 5.90 13.00 6.16
N ALA A 66 6.86 13.62 5.47
CA ALA A 66 6.95 13.58 4.01
C ALA A 66 7.21 12.16 3.49
N LEU A 67 8.11 11.41 4.14
CA LEU A 67 8.39 10.02 3.82
C LEU A 67 7.17 9.13 4.07
N ALA A 68 6.44 9.34 5.15
CA ALA A 68 5.19 8.64 5.40
C ALA A 68 4.13 8.93 4.33
N ALA A 69 4.02 10.19 3.88
CA ALA A 69 3.13 10.57 2.79
C ALA A 69 3.54 9.96 1.45
N TYR A 70 4.84 9.80 1.21
CA TYR A 70 5.38 9.11 0.04
C TYR A 70 4.98 7.62 0.06
N LEU A 71 5.21 6.92 1.18
CA LEU A 71 4.83 5.52 1.35
C LEU A 71 3.33 5.27 1.17
N SER A 72 2.47 6.22 1.56
CA SER A 72 1.02 6.02 1.52
C SER A 72 0.42 5.97 0.13
N ASP A 73 1.03 6.64 -0.84
CA ASP A 73 0.56 6.62 -2.23
C ASP A 73 1.09 5.40 -3.00
N PHE A 74 2.21 4.83 -2.56
CA PHE A 74 2.98 3.84 -3.31
C PHE A 74 2.20 2.57 -3.66
N THR A 75 1.29 2.12 -2.78
CA THR A 75 0.58 0.83 -2.96
C THR A 75 -0.93 0.91 -2.91
N MET A 76 -1.49 2.11 -2.79
CA MET A 76 -2.91 2.32 -2.64
C MET A 76 -3.73 1.74 -3.80
N VAL A 77 -3.24 1.92 -5.03
CA VAL A 77 -3.87 1.43 -6.27
C VAL A 77 -4.10 -0.09 -6.26
N ALA A 78 -3.35 -0.82 -5.44
CA ALA A 78 -3.44 -2.26 -5.35
C ALA A 78 -4.83 -2.76 -4.94
N SER A 79 -5.48 -2.03 -4.05
CA SER A 79 -6.80 -2.39 -3.55
C SER A 79 -7.91 -2.18 -4.57
N ILE A 80 -7.73 -1.23 -5.48
CA ILE A 80 -8.66 -0.96 -6.58
C ILE A 80 -8.54 -2.06 -7.64
N ARG A 81 -7.31 -2.49 -7.96
CA ARG A 81 -7.07 -3.49 -9.01
C ARG A 81 -7.59 -4.87 -8.63
N LEU A 82 -7.47 -5.27 -7.36
CA LEU A 82 -7.72 -6.65 -6.92
C LEU A 82 -9.10 -7.21 -7.35
N PRO A 83 -10.24 -6.49 -7.23
CA PRO A 83 -11.55 -7.03 -7.63
C PRO A 83 -11.84 -6.93 -9.13
N HIS A 84 -11.02 -6.18 -9.88
CA HIS A 84 -11.34 -5.79 -11.26
C HIS A 84 -10.36 -6.33 -12.30
N GLU A 85 -9.16 -6.73 -11.88
CA GLU A 85 -8.10 -7.20 -12.78
C GLU A 85 -7.44 -8.47 -12.23
N PRO A 86 -7.10 -9.42 -13.11
CA PRO A 86 -6.27 -10.55 -12.71
C PRO A 86 -4.87 -10.05 -12.33
N ALA A 87 -4.23 -10.74 -11.39
CA ALA A 87 -2.92 -10.30 -10.89
C ALA A 87 -1.77 -10.37 -11.91
N THR A 88 -2.03 -10.86 -13.12
CA THR A 88 -1.07 -11.00 -14.22
C THR A 88 -1.14 -9.90 -15.27
N THR A 89 -2.28 -9.20 -15.40
CA THR A 89 -2.55 -8.33 -16.54
C THR A 89 -3.18 -7.02 -16.10
N LYS A 90 -2.59 -5.89 -16.49
CA LYS A 90 -3.17 -4.55 -16.32
C LYS A 90 -4.10 -4.27 -17.51
N GLN A 91 -5.39 -4.13 -17.25
CA GLN A 91 -6.43 -3.80 -18.23
C GLN A 91 -6.82 -2.32 -18.19
N TYR A 92 -6.67 -1.67 -17.04
CA TYR A 92 -7.05 -0.28 -16.82
C TYR A 92 -5.84 0.62 -16.55
N LEU A 93 -5.84 1.77 -17.20
CA LEU A 93 -5.03 2.92 -16.80
C LEU A 93 -5.70 3.58 -15.59
N MET A 94 -4.91 3.83 -14.56
CA MET A 94 -5.35 4.47 -13.33
C MET A 94 -4.52 5.72 -13.11
N SER A 95 -5.18 6.79 -12.70
CA SER A 95 -4.53 8.05 -12.34
C SER A 95 -5.08 8.50 -10.99
N THR A 96 -4.20 9.06 -10.16
CA THR A 96 -4.59 9.63 -8.87
C THR A 96 -5.27 10.98 -9.10
N LEU A 97 -6.48 11.14 -8.56
CA LEU A 97 -7.21 12.41 -8.63
C LEU A 97 -6.92 13.31 -7.43
N SER A 98 -6.92 12.72 -6.24
CA SER A 98 -6.59 13.40 -4.98
C SER A 98 -6.08 12.38 -3.96
N HIS A 99 -5.23 12.86 -3.05
CA HIS A 99 -4.67 12.07 -1.95
C HIS A 99 -4.68 12.93 -0.70
N VAL A 100 -5.34 12.44 0.35
CA VAL A 100 -5.55 13.18 1.61
C VAL A 100 -5.08 12.32 2.77
N LEU A 101 -4.30 12.92 3.67
CA LEU A 101 -3.71 12.26 4.82
C LEU A 101 -4.09 12.98 6.11
N TYR A 102 -4.38 12.18 7.14
CA TYR A 102 -4.64 12.66 8.50
C TYR A 102 -3.68 11.94 9.44
N PHE A 103 -2.74 12.68 10.01
CA PHE A 103 -1.76 12.14 10.95
C PHE A 103 -2.31 12.24 12.38
N HIS A 104 -2.66 11.10 12.96
CA HIS A 104 -3.19 11.05 14.33
C HIS A 104 -2.09 11.00 15.41
N ARG A 105 -0.87 10.61 15.03
CA ARG A 105 0.30 10.48 15.91
C ARG A 105 1.57 10.81 15.12
N ARG A 106 2.66 11.08 15.84
CA ARG A 106 3.99 11.15 15.24
C ARG A 106 4.32 9.80 14.59
N ILE A 107 4.98 9.88 13.44
CA ILE A 107 5.35 8.73 12.62
C ILE A 107 6.85 8.76 12.37
N ARG A 108 7.45 7.57 12.34
CA ARG A 108 8.86 7.38 11.95
C ARG A 108 8.89 6.40 10.79
N ALA A 109 9.02 6.91 9.57
CA ALA A 109 8.89 6.17 8.32
C ALA A 109 9.91 5.03 8.15
N CYS A 110 11.03 5.03 8.89
CA CYS A 110 11.98 3.91 8.88
C CYS A 110 11.51 2.69 9.70
N ASP A 111 10.52 2.87 10.57
CA ASP A 111 9.93 1.76 11.30
C ASP A 111 8.94 1.00 10.41
N TRP A 112 8.61 -0.23 10.79
CA TRP A 112 7.61 -1.00 10.08
C TRP A 112 6.21 -0.40 10.29
N HIS A 113 5.55 -0.11 9.17
CA HIS A 113 4.16 0.32 9.16
C HIS A 113 3.31 -0.63 8.32
N LEU A 114 2.17 -1.03 8.88
CA LEU A 114 1.15 -1.77 8.15
C LEU A 114 0.26 -0.79 7.39
N MET A 115 0.27 -0.91 6.07
CA MET A 115 -0.59 -0.23 5.13
C MET A 115 -1.79 -1.11 4.84
N ASP A 116 -2.95 -0.81 5.43
CA ASP A 116 -4.21 -1.52 5.16
C ASP A 116 -5.10 -0.66 4.24
N HIS A 117 -5.19 -1.09 2.98
CA HIS A 117 -5.96 -0.42 1.93
C HIS A 117 -7.25 -1.19 1.63
N HIS A 118 -8.35 -0.48 1.42
CA HIS A 118 -9.55 -1.05 0.81
C HIS A 118 -10.27 0.00 -0.04
N SER A 119 -10.95 -0.46 -1.09
CA SER A 119 -11.75 0.38 -1.97
C SER A 119 -13.24 0.07 -1.79
N PRO A 120 -13.99 0.91 -1.06
CA PRO A 120 -15.41 0.65 -0.81
C PRO A 120 -16.29 0.95 -2.04
N VAL A 121 -15.81 1.75 -2.98
CA VAL A 121 -16.58 2.20 -4.15
C VAL A 121 -15.68 2.29 -5.36
N ALA A 122 -16.11 1.64 -6.44
CA ALA A 122 -15.60 1.77 -7.79
C ALA A 122 -16.81 1.87 -8.74
N ALA A 123 -17.03 3.04 -9.34
CA ALA A 123 -18.22 3.30 -10.14
C ALA A 123 -17.97 4.34 -11.26
N GLY A 124 -18.70 4.22 -12.38
CA GLY A 124 -18.72 5.23 -13.44
C GLY A 124 -18.86 4.63 -14.84
N GLY A 125 -19.84 5.11 -15.62
CA GLY A 125 -20.03 4.73 -17.02
C GLY A 125 -19.00 5.42 -17.93
N GLY A 126 -18.00 4.68 -18.39
CA GLY A 126 -16.96 5.14 -19.32
C GLY A 126 -15.62 5.54 -18.68
N GLY A 127 -15.62 5.89 -17.39
CA GLY A 127 -14.42 6.14 -16.59
C GLY A 127 -14.72 5.85 -15.12
N TRP A 128 -13.95 4.94 -14.53
CA TRP A 128 -14.19 4.46 -13.17
C TRP A 128 -13.56 5.42 -12.17
N ARG A 129 -14.36 5.92 -11.23
CA ARG A 129 -13.86 6.66 -10.06
C ARG A 129 -13.82 5.69 -8.90
N CYS A 130 -12.67 5.60 -8.27
CA CYS A 130 -12.44 4.73 -7.14
C CYS A 130 -11.97 5.56 -5.95
N CYS A 131 -12.46 5.23 -4.77
CA CYS A 131 -11.92 5.77 -3.52
C CYS A 131 -11.14 4.66 -2.83
N THR A 132 -9.97 4.96 -2.30
CA THR A 132 -9.25 4.04 -1.43
C THR A 132 -9.08 4.68 -0.07
N ARG A 133 -9.37 3.91 0.98
CA ARG A 133 -9.03 4.30 2.35
C ARG A 133 -7.83 3.48 2.79
N THR A 134 -6.80 4.19 3.22
CA THR A 134 -5.57 3.63 3.77
C THR A 134 -5.54 3.89 5.27
N THR A 135 -5.30 2.87 6.08
CA THR A 135 -4.95 3.03 7.49
C THR A 135 -3.50 2.61 7.68
N LEU A 136 -2.67 3.55 8.12
CA LEU A 136 -1.28 3.31 8.45
C LEU A 136 -1.15 3.06 9.95
N MET A 137 -0.55 1.93 10.32
CA MET A 137 -0.36 1.51 11.70
C MET A 137 1.10 1.15 11.97
N ALA A 138 1.71 1.83 12.94
CA ALA A 138 3.05 1.49 13.41
C ALA A 138 3.03 0.16 14.20
N SER A 139 4.03 -0.70 13.98
CA SER A 139 4.28 -1.83 14.89
C SER A 139 4.87 -1.32 16.21
N TRP A 140 4.35 -1.80 17.33
CA TRP A 140 4.96 -1.64 18.65
C TRP A 140 5.79 -2.88 18.98
#